data_AF-A0A8C5Z9R5-F1
#
_entry.id   AF-A0A8C5Z9R5-F1
#
_cell.length_a   1.000
_cell.length_b   1.000
_cell.length_c   1.000
_cell.angle_alpha   90.00
_cell.angle_beta   90.00
_cell.angle_gamma   90.00
#
_symmetry.space_group_name_H-M   'P 1'
#
loop_
_entity.id
_entity.type
_entity.pdbx_description
1 polymer ?
#
loop_
_entity_poly.entity_id
_entity_poly.type
_entity_poly.pdbx_seq_one_letter_code
_entity_poly.pdbx_strand_id
1 'polypeptide(L)'
;MHLFKLKDSWCFLPWMLFISWTSHHIRDGIRHGLWMCPFGKTSPLPFWLYVITTSSLPHICSFAMYLTGTRQLMSSKHGIHIDV
;
A
#
# COMPACT_ATOMS: atom_id res chain seq x y z
N MET A 1 14.79 18.50 -17.98
CA MET A 1 13.47 17.82 -17.93
C MET A 1 13.36 16.64 -16.95
N HIS A 2 14.45 16.10 -16.38
CA HIS A 2 14.37 15.01 -15.39
C HIS A 2 14.05 15.43 -13.94
N LEU A 3 14.40 16.66 -13.54
CA LEU A 3 14.19 17.17 -12.17
C LEU A 3 12.70 17.29 -11.78
N PHE A 4 11.81 17.55 -12.74
CA PHE A 4 10.38 17.62 -12.47
C PHE A 4 9.74 16.24 -12.23
N LYS A 5 10.22 15.18 -12.89
CA LYS A 5 9.78 13.80 -12.63
C LYS A 5 10.08 13.35 -11.20
N LEU A 6 11.25 13.74 -10.66
CA LEU A 6 11.62 13.43 -9.28
C LEU A 6 10.67 14.07 -8.27
N LYS A 7 10.22 15.31 -8.52
CA LYS A 7 9.29 16.03 -7.62
C LYS A 7 7.93 15.34 -7.53
N ASP A 8 7.48 14.73 -8.62
CA ASP A 8 6.23 13.98 -8.65
C ASP A 8 6.40 12.54 -8.10
N SER A 9 7.61 11.95 -8.14
CA SER A 9 7.93 10.70 -7.43
C SER A 9 7.74 10.79 -5.91
N TRP A 10 7.82 11.98 -5.31
CA TRP A 10 7.50 12.18 -3.89
C TRP A 10 6.04 11.86 -3.55
N CYS A 11 5.12 11.91 -4.51
CA CYS A 11 3.74 11.48 -4.28
C CYS A 11 3.63 9.94 -4.30
N PHE A 12 4.53 9.25 -5.01
CA PHE A 12 4.56 7.79 -5.12
C PHE A 12 5.27 7.09 -3.96
N LEU A 13 6.35 7.69 -3.44
CA LEU A 13 7.15 7.10 -2.37
C LEU A 13 6.34 6.76 -1.11
N PRO A 14 5.41 7.59 -0.61
CA PRO A 14 4.58 7.25 0.54
C PRO A 14 3.70 6.02 0.29
N TRP A 15 3.10 5.90 -0.91
CA TRP A 15 2.29 4.73 -1.27
C TRP A 15 3.15 3.46 -1.36
N MET A 16 4.34 3.56 -1.96
CA MET A 16 5.26 2.43 -2.06
C MET A 16 5.74 1.97 -0.67
N LEU A 17 6.10 2.92 0.21
CA LEU A 17 6.48 2.64 1.60
C LEU A 17 5.30 2.04 2.37
N PHE A 18 4.08 2.55 2.19
CA PHE A 18 2.89 2.03 2.84
C PHE A 18 2.57 0.59 2.44
N ILE A 19 2.63 0.25 1.14
CA ILE A 19 2.40 -1.12 0.66
C ILE A 19 3.50 -2.06 1.19
N SER A 20 4.77 -1.62 1.12
CA SER A 20 5.91 -2.39 1.61
C SER A 20 5.79 -2.67 3.12
N TRP A 21 5.48 -1.64 3.90
CA TRP A 21 5.26 -1.74 5.34
C TRP A 21 4.06 -2.64 5.67
N THR A 22 2.91 -2.42 5.04
CA THR A 22 1.68 -3.16 5.33
C THR A 22 1.81 -4.64 4.98
N SER A 23 2.38 -4.96 3.81
CA SER A 23 2.65 -6.34 3.42
C SER A 23 3.64 -7.02 4.37
N HIS A 24 4.68 -6.31 4.81
CA HIS A 24 5.62 -6.81 5.81
C HIS A 24 4.93 -7.11 7.13
N HIS A 25 4.09 -6.21 7.64
CA HIS A 25 3.33 -6.39 8.88
C HIS A 25 2.34 -7.55 8.82
N ILE A 26 1.64 -7.71 7.70
CA ILE A 26 0.71 -8.83 7.49
C ILE A 26 1.48 -10.16 7.51
N ARG A 27 2.62 -10.23 6.81
CA ARG A 27 3.47 -11.42 6.77
C ARG A 27 4.06 -11.75 8.14
N ASP A 28 4.57 -10.75 8.84
CA ASP A 28 5.13 -10.92 10.19
C ASP A 28 4.04 -11.31 11.19
N GLY A 29 2.82 -10.79 11.00
CA GLY A 29 1.67 -11.13 11.82
C GLY A 29 1.18 -12.57 11.71
N ILE A 30 1.52 -13.31 10.63
CA ILE A 30 1.28 -14.77 10.57
C ILE A 30 2.15 -15.50 11.59
N ARG A 31 3.39 -15.06 11.75
CA ARG A 31 4.36 -15.75 12.61
C ARG A 31 4.23 -15.30 14.06
N HIS A 32 4.19 -13.98 14.29
CA HIS A 32 4.32 -13.40 15.62
C HIS A 32 3.05 -12.66 16.10
N GLY A 33 2.01 -12.60 15.27
CA GLY A 33 0.81 -11.79 15.52
C GLY A 33 0.99 -10.33 15.11
N LEU A 34 -0.11 -9.66 14.77
CA LEU A 34 -0.06 -8.24 14.42
C LEU A 34 0.25 -7.42 15.67
N TRP A 35 1.34 -6.66 15.64
CA TRP A 35 1.60 -5.64 16.65
C TRP A 35 0.95 -4.34 16.22
N MET A 36 -0.07 -3.90 16.97
CA MET A 36 -0.70 -2.60 16.79
C MET A 36 -0.54 -1.83 18.10
N CYS A 37 0.32 -0.82 18.14
CA CYS A 37 0.41 0.08 19.29
C CYS A 37 -0.84 0.99 19.29
N PRO A 38 -1.59 1.16 20.39
CA PRO A 38 -1.33 0.71 21.78
C PRO A 38 -1.96 -0.64 22.18
N PHE A 39 -2.67 -1.32 21.28
CA PHE A 39 -3.48 -2.52 21.53
C PHE A 39 -2.69 -3.81 21.83
N GLY A 40 -1.37 -3.81 21.64
CA GLY A 40 -0.49 -4.94 21.97
C GLY A 40 -0.27 -5.92 20.81
N LYS A 41 0.17 -7.15 21.13
CA LYS A 41 0.32 -8.23 20.15
C LYS A 41 -0.99 -9.00 20.02
N THR A 42 -1.51 -9.07 18.80
CA THR A 42 -2.64 -9.93 18.46
C THR A 42 -2.18 -11.39 18.40
N SER A 43 -3.09 -12.37 18.48
CA SER A 43 -2.76 -13.77 18.19
C SER A 43 -2.28 -13.93 16.72
N PRO A 44 -1.54 -15.00 16.39
CA PRO A 44 -1.09 -15.26 15.02
C PRO A 44 -2.26 -15.23 14.03
N LEU A 45 -2.09 -14.50 12.92
CA LEU A 45 -3.11 -14.40 11.88
C LEU A 45 -3.42 -15.80 11.30
N PRO A 46 -4.71 -16.19 11.18
CA PRO A 46 -5.07 -17.39 10.45
C PRO A 46 -4.69 -17.26 8.97
N PHE A 47 -4.23 -18.36 8.38
CA PHE A 47 -3.70 -18.39 7.01
C PHE A 47 -4.68 -17.83 5.96
N TRP A 48 -5.97 -18.05 6.13
CA TRP A 48 -7.01 -17.50 5.25
C TRP A 48 -7.04 -15.97 5.24
N LEU A 49 -6.89 -15.33 6.42
CA LEU A 49 -6.80 -13.88 6.49
C LEU A 49 -5.55 -13.39 5.77
N TYR A 50 -4.41 -14.05 5.92
CA TYR A 50 -3.20 -13.69 5.16
C TYR A 50 -3.43 -13.69 3.64
N VAL A 51 -4.02 -14.75 3.10
CA VAL A 51 -4.26 -14.90 1.65
C VAL A 51 -5.21 -13.82 1.15
N ILE A 52 -6.31 -13.58 1.86
CA ILE A 52 -7.29 -12.54 1.50
C ILE A 52 -6.64 -11.16 1.56
N THR A 53 -5.91 -10.85 2.63
CA THR A 53 -5.34 -9.51 2.81
C THR A 53 -4.23 -9.24 1.79
N THR A 54 -3.39 -10.23 1.48
CA THR A 54 -2.30 -10.06 0.51
C THR A 54 -2.81 -9.95 -0.92
N SER A 55 -3.83 -10.74 -1.29
CA SER A 55 -4.44 -10.66 -2.63
C SER A 55 -5.27 -9.39 -2.83
N SER A 56 -5.94 -8.89 -1.80
CA SER A 56 -6.74 -7.66 -1.87
C SER A 56 -5.90 -6.38 -1.73
N LEU A 57 -4.68 -6.45 -1.18
CA LEU A 57 -3.80 -5.30 -0.96
C LEU A 57 -3.58 -4.39 -2.19
N PRO A 58 -3.26 -4.89 -3.40
CA PRO A 58 -3.08 -4.03 -4.58
C PRO A 58 -4.39 -3.34 -4.99
N HIS A 59 -5.53 -4.02 -4.88
CA HIS A 59 -6.84 -3.47 -5.22
C HIS A 59 -7.25 -2.38 -4.22
N ILE A 60 -7.05 -2.61 -2.93
CA ILE A 60 -7.30 -1.62 -1.87
C ILE A 60 -6.40 -0.40 -2.05
N CYS A 61 -5.12 -0.62 -2.39
CA CYS A 61 -4.20 0.48 -2.64
C CYS A 61 -4.62 1.31 -3.87
N SER A 62 -5.02 0.64 -4.94
CA SER A 62 -5.55 1.30 -6.14
C SER A 62 -6.79 2.14 -5.83
N PHE A 63 -7.72 1.59 -5.06
CA PHE A 63 -8.92 2.30 -4.62
C PHE A 63 -8.60 3.48 -3.70
N ALA A 64 -7.66 3.32 -2.77
CA ALA A 64 -7.22 4.40 -1.89
C ALA A 64 -6.54 5.54 -2.67
N MET A 65 -5.73 5.21 -3.69
CA MET A 65 -5.15 6.19 -4.60
C MET A 65 -6.21 6.88 -5.48
N TYR A 66 -7.30 6.19 -5.81
CA TYR A 66 -8.45 6.79 -6.47
C TYR A 66 -9.12 7.83 -5.57
N LEU A 67 -9.46 7.46 -4.33
CA LEU A 67 -10.12 8.35 -3.37
C LEU A 67 -9.27 9.57 -3.00
N THR A 68 -7.95 9.39 -2.87
CA THR A 68 -7.02 10.49 -2.54
C THR A 68 -6.76 11.40 -3.75
N GLY A 69 -7.33 11.11 -4.93
CA GLY A 69 -7.12 11.88 -6.16
C GLY A 69 -5.72 11.74 -6.75
N THR A 70 -4.84 10.93 -6.15
CA THR A 70 -3.47 10.70 -6.61
C THR A 70 -3.47 9.97 -7.96
N ARG A 71 -4.46 9.11 -8.24
CA ARG A 71 -4.65 8.51 -9.58
C ARG A 71 -4.91 9.55 -10.67
N GLN A 72 -5.75 10.54 -10.42
CA GLN A 72 -6.09 11.56 -11.41
C GLN A 72 -4.93 12.53 -11.63
N LEU A 73 -4.22 12.91 -10.56
CA LEU A 73 -3.01 13.72 -10.63
C LEU A 73 -1.89 12.98 -11.40
N MET A 74 -1.78 11.67 -11.23
CA MET A 74 -0.82 10.82 -11.93
C MET A 74 -1.17 10.60 -13.40
N SER A 75 -2.45 10.37 -13.73
CA SER A 75 -2.92 10.25 -15.11
C SER A 75 -2.73 11.56 -15.89
N SER A 76 -3.02 12.70 -15.25
CA SER A 76 -2.91 14.02 -15.89
C SER A 76 -1.46 14.49 -16.08
N LYS A 77 -0.57 14.26 -15.10
CA LYS A 77 0.83 14.72 -15.16
C LYS A 77 1.81 13.75 -15.84
N HIS A 78 1.60 12.44 -15.72
CA HIS A 78 2.57 11.43 -16.18
C HIS A 78 2.05 10.57 -17.34
N GLY A 79 0.77 10.66 -17.69
CA GLY A 79 0.17 9.79 -18.71
C GLY A 79 0.19 8.30 -18.34
N ILE A 80 0.46 7.96 -17.07
CA ILE A 80 0.48 6.59 -16.59
C ILE A 80 -0.94 6.21 -16.20
N HIS A 81 -1.57 5.39 -17.04
CA HIS A 81 -2.83 4.73 -16.72
C HIS A 81 -2.52 3.51 -15.87
N ILE A 82 -2.87 3.54 -14.57
CA ILE A 82 -2.80 2.35 -13.73
C ILE A 82 -4.07 1.53 -13.97
N ASP A 83 -4.06 0.69 -14.99
CA ASP A 83 -5.02 -0.42 -15.08
C ASP A 83 -4.66 -1.45 -14.01
N VAL A 84 -5.65 -1.79 -13.19
CA VAL A 84 -5.58 -2.86 -12.18
C VAL A 84 -6.43 -4.02 -12.64
#